data_AF-A0A4R7M5Y8-F1
#
_entry.id   AF-A0A4R7M5Y8-F1
#
_cell.length_a   1.000
_cell.length_b   1.000
_cell.length_c   1.000
_cell.angle_alpha   90.00
_cell.angle_beta   90.00
_cell.angle_gamma   90.00
#
_symmetry.space_group_name_H-M   'P 1'
#
loop_
_entity.id
_entity.type
_entity.pdbx_description
1 polymer ?
#
loop_
_entity_poly.entity_id
_entity_poly.type
_entity_poly.pdbx_seq_one_letter_code
_entity_poly.pdbx_strand_id
1 'polypeptide(L)' 'MSPELQAELREAWAELTEAAKASKVTNFHACTRTARHWTEDPAAVRAIAATLREFPDTDSQQTT' A
#
# COMPACT_ATOMS: atom_id res chain seq x y z
N MET A 1 5.00 -1.78 -20.68
CA MET A 1 5.59 -1.74 -19.33
C MET A 1 6.72 -2.75 -19.31
N SER A 2 7.94 -2.40 -18.87
CA SER A 2 9.05 -3.36 -18.92
C SER A 2 8.84 -4.52 -17.93
N PRO A 3 9.44 -5.70 -18.14
CA PRO A 3 9.32 -6.84 -17.23
C PRO A 3 9.79 -6.53 -15.80
N GLU A 4 10.82 -5.72 -15.66
CA GLU A 4 11.40 -5.30 -14.37
C GLU A 4 10.39 -4.43 -13.61
N LEU A 5 9.80 -3.45 -14.29
CA LEU A 5 8.79 -2.58 -13.71
C LEU A 5 7.54 -3.37 -13.26
N GLN A 6 7.16 -4.41 -14.01
CA GLN A 6 6.06 -5.30 -13.59
C GLN A 6 6.42 -6.14 -12.35
N ALA A 7 7.69 -6.56 -12.21
CA ALA A 7 8.14 -7.27 -11.02
C ALA A 7 8.13 -6.37 -9.79
N GLU A 8 8.66 -5.15 -9.91
CA GLU A 8 8.62 -4.14 -8.85
C GLU A 8 7.19 -3.79 -8.44
N LEU A 9 6.28 -3.67 -9.41
CA LEU A 9 4.87 -3.39 -9.12
C LEU A 9 4.22 -4.52 -8.33
N ARG A 10 4.49 -5.79 -8.67
CA ARG A 10 3.99 -6.94 -7.91
C ARG A 10 4.49 -6.96 -6.48
N GLU A 11 5.77 -6.63 -6.27
CA GLU A 11 6.35 -6.54 -4.93
C GLU A 11 5.69 -5.41 -4.11
N ALA A 12 5.54 -4.22 -4.70
CA ALA A 12 4.85 -3.11 -4.05
C ALA A 12 3.40 -3.45 -3.65
N TRP A 13 2.68 -4.19 -4.50
CA TRP A 13 1.33 -4.67 -4.18
C TRP A 13 1.31 -5.70 -3.04
N ALA A 14 2.31 -6.57 -2.97
CA ALA A 14 2.46 -7.50 -1.84
C ALA A 14 2.69 -6.73 -0.53
N GLU A 15 3.57 -5.72 -0.55
CA GLU A 15 3.80 -4.84 0.61
C GLU A 15 2.53 -4.11 1.06
N LEU A 16 1.75 -3.57 0.11
CA LEU A 16 0.48 -2.90 0.38
C LEU A 16 -0.55 -3.89 0.97
N THR A 17 -0.61 -5.11 0.46
CA THR A 17 -1.51 -6.15 0.96
C THR A 17 -1.21 -6.50 2.41
N GLU A 18 0.06 -6.69 2.76
CA GLU A 18 0.45 -6.96 4.15
C GLU A 18 0.20 -5.75 5.06
N ALA A 19 0.49 -4.53 4.59
CA ALA A 19 0.20 -3.31 5.34
C ALA A 19 -1.31 -3.13 5.58
N ALA A 20 -2.15 -3.46 4.59
CA ALA A 20 -3.60 -3.37 4.71
C ALA A 20 -4.17 -4.37 5.72
N LYS A 21 -3.65 -5.60 5.76
CA LYS A 21 -4.06 -6.61 6.78
C LYS A 21 -3.76 -6.15 8.21
N ALA A 22 -2.67 -5.41 8.40
CA ALA A 22 -2.23 -4.92 9.70
C ALA A 22 -2.80 -3.53 10.06
N SER A 23 -3.58 -2.92 9.16
CA SER A 23 -4.09 -1.56 9.32
C SER A 23 -5.58 -1.57 9.63
N LYS A 24 -6.01 -0.60 10.44
CA LYS A 24 -7.45 -0.35 10.69
C LYS A 24 -8.12 0.46 9.57
N VAL A 25 -7.37 0.88 8.56
CA VAL A 25 -7.90 1.65 7.43
C VAL A 25 -8.76 0.75 6.56
N THR A 26 -10.05 1.09 6.46
CA THR A 26 -11.04 0.31 5.70
C THR A 26 -11.20 0.77 4.26
N ASN A 27 -10.80 2.00 3.94
CA ASN A 27 -10.87 2.56 2.60
C ASN A 27 -9.86 3.71 2.44
N PHE A 28 -9.31 3.86 1.23
CA PHE A 28 -8.52 5.03 0.84
C PHE A 28 -8.74 5.34 -0.65
N HIS A 29 -8.63 6.62 -0.98
CA HIS A 29 -8.55 7.10 -2.36
C HIS A 29 -7.21 7.81 -2.53
N ALA A 30 -6.47 7.43 -3.57
CA ALA A 30 -5.18 8.00 -3.88
C ALA A 30 -5.19 8.61 -5.29
N CYS A 31 -4.49 9.73 -5.43
CA CYS A 31 -4.23 10.38 -6.70
C CYS A 31 -2.72 10.60 -6.81
N THR A 32 -2.15 10.43 -8.01
CA THR A 32 -0.78 10.85 -8.25
C THR A 32 -0.78 12.27 -8.85
N ARG A 33 0.35 12.97 -8.72
CA ARG A 33 0.55 14.27 -9.40
C ARG A 33 0.72 14.09 -10.92
N THR A 34 1.04 12.87 -11.36
CA THR A 34 1.18 12.54 -12.78
C THR A 34 -0.16 12.11 -13.36
N ALA A 35 -0.24 12.02 -14.70
CA ALA A 35 -1.43 11.47 -15.36
C ALA A 35 -1.59 9.95 -15.17
N ARG A 36 -0.70 9.28 -14.40
CA ARG A 36 -0.77 7.83 -14.16
C ARG A 36 -1.62 7.50 -12.95
N HIS A 37 -2.38 6.42 -13.06
CA HIS A 37 -3.06 5.84 -11.91
C HIS A 37 -2.03 5.34 -10.90
N TRP A 38 -2.27 5.59 -9.61
CA TRP A 38 -1.37 5.19 -8.54
C TRP A 38 -1.14 3.67 -8.50
N THR A 39 -2.11 2.88 -8.98
CA THR A 39 -2.05 1.42 -9.07
C THR A 39 -1.01 0.90 -10.06
N GLU A 40 -0.50 1.76 -10.94
CA GLU A 40 0.48 1.45 -11.98
C GLU A 40 1.89 1.96 -11.66
N ASP A 41 2.05 2.66 -10.53
CA ASP A 41 3.32 3.25 -10.09
C ASP A 41 3.77 2.55 -8.79
N PRO A 42 4.84 1.72 -8.84
CA PRO A 42 5.34 1.01 -7.66
C PRO A 42 5.68 1.94 -6.50
N ALA A 43 6.18 3.15 -6.77
CA ALA A 43 6.52 4.11 -5.73
C ALA A 43 5.27 4.66 -5.05
N ALA A 44 4.21 4.93 -5.82
CA ALA A 44 2.93 5.36 -5.28
C ALA A 44 2.26 4.26 -4.44
N VAL A 45 2.29 3.00 -4.91
CA VAL A 45 1.77 1.85 -4.16
C VAL A 45 2.51 1.69 -2.82
N ARG A 46 3.85 1.79 -2.82
CA ARG A 46 4.65 1.72 -1.59
C ARG A 46 4.40 2.89 -0.64
N ALA A 47 4.18 4.09 -1.16
CA ALA A 47 3.83 5.25 -0.34
C ALA A 47 2.51 5.02 0.42
N ILE A 48 1.50 4.43 -0.25
CA ILE A 48 0.24 4.07 0.41
C ILE A 48 0.47 2.98 1.46
N ALA A 49 1.27 1.95 1.15
CA ALA A 49 1.61 0.92 2.12
C ALA A 49 2.26 1.52 3.38
N ALA A 50 3.16 2.50 3.21
CA ALA A 50 3.75 3.24 4.32
C ALA A 50 2.70 4.02 5.12
N THR A 51 1.77 4.72 4.46
CA THR A 51 0.65 5.38 5.15
C THR A 51 -0.20 4.39 5.96
N LEU A 52 -0.53 3.21 5.43
CA LEU A 52 -1.33 2.23 6.17
C LEU A 52 -0.66 1.75 7.46
N ARG A 53 0.68 1.64 7.45
CA ARG A 53 1.47 1.26 8.64
C ARG A 53 1.43 2.33 9.75
N GLU A 54 1.10 3.58 9.44
CA GLU A 54 0.90 4.64 10.44
C GLU A 54 -0.43 4.49 11.20
N PHE A 55 -1.34 3.65 10.70
CA PHE A 55 -2.63 3.36 11.32
C PHE A 55 -2.76 1.87 11.66
N PRO A 56 -1.90 1.33 12.55
CA PRO A 56 -1.97 -0.08 12.93
C PRO A 56 -3.30 -0.39 13.61
N ASP A 57 -3.79 -1.60 13.41
CA ASP A 57 -4.92 -2.15 14.15
C ASP A 57 -4.48 -2.61 15.55
N THR A 58 -4.25 -1.65 16.45
CA THR A 58 -3.79 -1.88 17.83
C THR A 58 -4.85 -2.45 18.75
N ASP A 59 -6.13 -2.36 18.40
CA ASP A 59 -7.22 -2.96 19.19
C ASP A 59 -7.14 -4.50 19.20
N SER A 60 -6.47 -5.09 18.21
CA SER A 60 -6.19 -6.53 18.14
C SER A 60 -5.08 -7.00 19.11
N GLN A 61 -4.38 -6.09 19.81
CA GLN A 61 -3.28 -6.44 20.74
C GLN A 61 -3.60 -6.20 22.22
N GLN A 62 -4.78 -5.70 22.57
CA GLN A 62 -5.15 -5.43 23.97
C GLN A 62 -6.05 -6.54 24.55
N THR A 63 -5.55 -7.79 24.51
CA THR A 63 -6.07 -8.89 25.32
C THR A 63 -4.91 -9.51 26.11
N THR A 64 -4.52 -8.88 27.21
CA THR A 64 -3.73 -9.52 28.28
C THR A 64 -4.11 -8.89 29.61
#